data_AF-A0A4R0K0M3-F1
#
_entry.id   AF-A0A4R0K0M3-F1
#
_cell.length_a   1.000
_cell.length_b   1.000
_cell.length_c   1.000
_cell.angle_alpha   90.00
_cell.angle_beta   90.00
_cell.angle_gamma   90.00
#
_symmetry.space_group_name_H-M   'P 1'
#
loop_
_entity.id
_entity.type
_entity.pdbx_description
1 polymer ?
#
loop_
_entity_poly.entity_id
_entity_poly.type
_entity_poly.pdbx_seq_one_letter_code
_entity_poly.pdbx_strand_id
1 'polypeptide(L)'
;MDVAVDVDGAAQRLGFGAADRAWLRGLPVGEEVQLPDEAESLMEYCGVAAADRREMLAARPDPVRDPDWWAVMSAMAGQLDQEMGQPVPSTGFKAWPTVPASASPVGLFAAAWALLAHLPRLLELHAKRGVPESVSIATVSALGGVMATHRQITGRAGVGLMYLWGPPLRFRGADYEIGRHDFTRAQLGLGDGVSGHVLMMHIPPIGPLDAQASERSVATAAESFARWYPEEPLTAFVCTSWLLDPQLAEYLRPDSNIIRFQRRFNLLPLVPPDDPAEGDRELMRLGLHLPVPDGPLNDEALAQVPQTTTLQRAYVTHLHSGRHWQNRTGILRSGLPWT
;
A
#
# COMPACT_ATOMS: atom_id res chain seq x y z
N MET A 1 -28.12 -23.26 -11.17
CA MET A 1 -28.79 -21.94 -11.16
C MET A 1 -28.03 -21.17 -10.11
N ASP A 2 -26.90 -20.57 -10.51
CA ASP A 2 -26.00 -19.88 -9.58
C ASP A 2 -26.73 -18.68 -9.00
N VAL A 3 -26.98 -18.72 -7.69
CA VAL A 3 -27.43 -17.55 -6.95
C VAL A 3 -26.22 -16.63 -6.91
N ALA A 4 -26.22 -15.59 -7.76
CA ALA A 4 -25.21 -14.55 -7.70
C ALA A 4 -25.12 -14.04 -6.25
N VAL A 5 -23.93 -14.08 -5.67
CA VAL A 5 -23.67 -13.63 -4.30
C VAL A 5 -24.10 -12.16 -4.19
N ASP A 6 -25.06 -11.87 -3.31
CA ASP A 6 -25.55 -10.50 -3.06
C ASP A 6 -24.57 -9.73 -2.16
N VAL A 7 -23.47 -9.27 -2.75
CA VAL A 7 -22.40 -8.55 -2.04
C VAL A 7 -22.90 -7.21 -1.49
N ASP A 8 -23.75 -6.49 -2.22
CA ASP A 8 -24.26 -5.19 -1.77
C ASP A 8 -25.23 -5.33 -0.60
N GLY A 9 -26.14 -6.31 -0.65
CA GLY A 9 -27.03 -6.59 0.46
C GLY A 9 -26.27 -7.10 1.69
N ALA A 10 -25.23 -7.92 1.51
CA ALA A 10 -24.33 -8.33 2.59
C ALA A 10 -23.62 -7.12 3.21
N ALA A 11 -23.00 -6.27 2.40
CA ALA A 11 -22.32 -5.06 2.85
C ALA A 11 -23.28 -4.10 3.59
N GLN A 12 -24.54 -3.99 3.12
CA GLN A 12 -25.56 -3.22 3.81
C GLN A 12 -25.89 -3.77 5.19
N ARG A 13 -26.10 -5.10 5.32
CA ARG A 13 -26.39 -5.75 6.61
C ARG A 13 -25.22 -5.63 7.59
N LEU A 14 -24.00 -5.65 7.08
CA LEU A 14 -22.78 -5.45 7.86
C LEU A 14 -22.55 -4.00 8.29
N GLY A 15 -23.26 -3.03 7.71
CA GLY A 15 -23.19 -1.62 8.08
C GLY A 15 -22.13 -0.80 7.33
N PHE A 16 -21.68 -1.25 6.15
CA PHE A 16 -20.79 -0.46 5.31
C PHE A 16 -21.45 0.84 4.83
N GLY A 17 -20.65 1.90 4.73
CA GLY A 17 -21.09 3.19 4.19
C GLY A 17 -21.43 3.12 2.70
N ALA A 18 -22.18 4.10 2.21
CA ALA A 18 -22.64 4.12 0.82
C ALA A 18 -21.50 4.09 -0.22
N ALA A 19 -20.38 4.77 0.06
CA ALA A 19 -19.21 4.80 -0.82
C ALA A 19 -18.49 3.44 -0.89
N ASP A 20 -18.36 2.74 0.24
CA ASP A 20 -17.71 1.43 0.31
C ASP A 20 -18.58 0.35 -0.32
N ARG A 21 -19.90 0.43 -0.12
CA ARG A 21 -20.88 -0.42 -0.80
C ARG A 21 -20.83 -0.25 -2.31
N ALA A 22 -20.75 1.00 -2.80
CA ALA A 22 -20.63 1.26 -4.24
C ALA A 22 -19.36 0.64 -4.82
N TRP A 23 -18.26 0.65 -4.06
CA TRP A 23 -17.02 -0.03 -4.46
C TRP A 23 -17.18 -1.57 -4.45
N LEU A 24 -17.69 -2.15 -3.36
CA LEU A 24 -17.91 -3.60 -3.22
C LEU A 24 -18.82 -4.16 -4.31
N ARG A 25 -19.89 -3.43 -4.67
CA ARG A 25 -20.81 -3.80 -5.76
C ARG A 25 -20.11 -3.87 -7.12
N GLY A 26 -19.05 -3.10 -7.32
CA GLY A 26 -18.28 -3.07 -8.56
C GLY A 26 -17.27 -4.19 -8.71
N LEU A 27 -17.04 -4.99 -7.66
CA LEU A 27 -16.08 -6.09 -7.70
C LEU A 27 -16.66 -7.30 -8.44
N PRO A 28 -15.81 -8.07 -9.15
CA PRO A 28 -16.25 -9.34 -9.72
C PRO A 28 -16.63 -10.31 -8.59
N VAL A 29 -17.71 -11.06 -8.78
CA VAL A 29 -17.95 -12.27 -7.99
C VAL A 29 -17.20 -13.39 -8.71
N GLY A 30 -16.03 -13.75 -8.18
CA GLY A 30 -15.16 -14.79 -8.75
C GLY A 30 -15.73 -16.21 -8.58
N GLU A 31 -14.98 -17.20 -9.05
CA GLU A 31 -15.23 -18.62 -8.73
C GLU A 31 -15.20 -18.86 -7.21
N GLU A 32 -15.72 -20.00 -6.77
CA GLU A 32 -15.85 -20.33 -5.34
C GLU A 32 -14.49 -20.28 -4.62
N VAL A 33 -14.31 -19.27 -3.77
CA VAL A 33 -13.05 -19.02 -3.06
C VAL A 33 -12.76 -20.16 -2.08
N GLN A 34 -11.58 -20.77 -2.23
CA GLN A 34 -11.10 -21.80 -1.33
C GLN A 34 -10.11 -21.20 -0.34
N LEU A 35 -10.44 -21.25 0.95
CA LEU A 35 -9.51 -20.88 2.00
C LEU A 35 -8.50 -22.02 2.21
N PRO A 36 -7.19 -21.73 2.34
CA PRO A 36 -6.17 -22.76 2.42
C PRO A 36 -6.32 -23.62 3.68
N ASP A 37 -6.08 -24.93 3.55
CA ASP A 37 -6.02 -25.84 4.70
C ASP A 37 -4.78 -25.55 5.56
N GLU A 38 -3.64 -25.33 4.92
CA GLU A 38 -2.35 -25.01 5.55
C GLU A 38 -2.20 -23.51 5.89
N ALA A 39 -3.28 -22.88 6.32
CA ALA A 39 -3.35 -21.44 6.52
C ALA A 39 -2.31 -20.92 7.52
N GLU A 40 -2.00 -21.66 8.60
CA GLU A 40 -1.03 -21.22 9.60
C GLU A 40 0.38 -21.07 9.02
N SER A 41 0.83 -22.05 8.23
CA SER A 41 2.13 -22.04 7.55
C SER A 41 2.22 -20.91 6.54
N LEU A 42 1.15 -20.64 5.80
CA LEU A 42 1.08 -19.52 4.86
C LEU A 42 1.10 -18.16 5.58
N MET A 43 0.43 -18.04 6.73
CA MET A 43 0.50 -16.84 7.56
C MET A 43 1.92 -16.62 8.11
N GLU A 44 2.60 -17.68 8.53
CA GLU A 44 4.00 -17.61 8.95
C GLU A 44 4.92 -17.16 7.82
N TYR A 45 4.73 -17.70 6.61
CA TYR A 45 5.45 -17.26 5.41
C TYR A 45 5.22 -15.77 5.11
N CYS A 46 4.03 -15.26 5.40
CA CYS A 46 3.66 -13.83 5.32
C CYS A 46 4.11 -12.99 6.53
N GLY A 47 4.99 -13.52 7.40
CA GLY A 47 5.52 -12.79 8.55
C GLY A 47 4.49 -12.44 9.62
N VAL A 48 3.32 -13.09 9.64
CA VAL A 48 2.26 -12.82 10.63
C VAL A 48 2.68 -13.35 12.00
N ALA A 49 2.61 -12.50 13.03
CA ALA A 49 3.00 -12.87 14.38
C ALA A 49 2.11 -14.00 14.94
N ALA A 50 2.68 -14.88 15.77
CA ALA A 50 1.98 -16.06 16.29
C ALA A 50 0.66 -15.74 17.03
N ALA A 51 0.59 -14.60 17.73
CA ALA A 51 -0.65 -14.16 18.38
C ALA A 51 -1.74 -13.82 17.35
N ASP A 52 -1.39 -13.08 16.31
CA ASP A 52 -2.30 -12.72 15.21
C ASP A 52 -2.73 -13.96 14.40
N ARG A 53 -1.84 -14.93 14.17
CA ARG A 53 -2.21 -16.20 13.51
C ARG A 53 -3.30 -16.94 14.27
N ARG A 54 -3.15 -17.09 15.59
CA ARG A 54 -4.17 -17.76 16.43
C ARG A 54 -5.52 -17.07 16.37
N GLU A 55 -5.54 -15.74 16.45
CA GLU A 55 -6.78 -14.97 16.37
C GLU A 55 -7.41 -15.02 14.97
N MET A 56 -6.60 -14.95 13.91
CA MET A 56 -7.06 -15.07 12.53
C MET A 56 -7.66 -16.45 12.23
N LEU A 57 -7.04 -17.53 12.73
CA LEU A 57 -7.55 -18.90 12.63
C LEU A 57 -8.85 -19.09 13.41
N ALA A 58 -8.94 -18.54 14.63
CA ALA A 58 -10.16 -18.57 15.44
C ALA A 58 -11.32 -17.79 14.78
N ALA A 59 -11.00 -16.82 13.94
CA ALA A 59 -11.93 -16.00 13.17
C ALA A 59 -12.00 -16.39 11.68
N ARG A 60 -11.71 -17.65 11.34
CA ARG A 60 -11.83 -18.16 9.96
C ARG A 60 -13.29 -18.02 9.46
N PRO A 61 -13.55 -17.26 8.38
CA PRO A 61 -14.88 -17.11 7.79
C PRO A 61 -15.46 -18.46 7.37
N ASP A 62 -16.76 -18.62 7.53
CA ASP A 62 -17.51 -19.82 7.13
C ASP A 62 -18.73 -19.42 6.28
N PRO A 63 -18.97 -20.06 5.12
CA PRO A 63 -20.05 -19.66 4.22
C PRO A 63 -21.46 -19.84 4.80
N VAL A 64 -21.63 -20.72 5.80
CA VAL A 64 -22.92 -21.00 6.43
C VAL A 64 -23.12 -20.14 7.67
N ARG A 65 -22.08 -19.99 8.51
CA ARG A 65 -22.17 -19.20 9.75
C ARG A 65 -22.02 -17.70 9.53
N ASP A 66 -21.19 -17.32 8.56
CA ASP A 66 -20.81 -15.94 8.29
C ASP A 66 -21.11 -15.53 6.82
N PRO A 67 -22.32 -15.78 6.29
CA PRO A 67 -22.61 -15.65 4.86
C PRO A 67 -22.33 -14.23 4.31
N ASP A 68 -22.59 -13.20 5.10
CA ASP A 68 -22.35 -11.82 4.69
C ASP A 68 -20.85 -11.49 4.62
N TRP A 69 -20.06 -11.95 5.59
CA TRP A 69 -18.59 -11.77 5.54
C TRP A 69 -17.95 -12.64 4.47
N TRP A 70 -18.47 -13.85 4.24
CA TRP A 70 -18.07 -14.70 3.15
C TRP A 70 -18.26 -14.02 1.79
N ALA A 71 -19.42 -13.37 1.59
CA ALA A 71 -19.70 -12.61 0.37
C ALA A 71 -18.72 -11.47 0.14
N VAL A 72 -18.44 -10.65 1.16
CA VAL A 72 -17.49 -9.52 1.06
C VAL A 72 -16.07 -10.01 0.81
N MET A 73 -15.60 -11.01 1.58
CA MET A 73 -14.28 -11.62 1.41
C MET A 73 -14.12 -12.22 0.01
N SER A 74 -15.14 -12.94 -0.48
CA SER A 74 -15.11 -13.55 -1.81
C SER A 74 -15.04 -12.53 -2.93
N ALA A 75 -15.70 -11.36 -2.79
CA ALA A 75 -15.60 -10.28 -3.76
C ALA A 75 -14.19 -9.67 -3.82
N MET A 76 -13.56 -9.46 -2.65
CA MET A 76 -12.17 -8.99 -2.56
C MET A 76 -11.19 -9.98 -3.18
N ALA A 77 -11.38 -11.28 -2.93
CA ALA A 77 -10.62 -12.35 -3.55
C ALA A 77 -10.83 -12.39 -5.08
N GLY A 78 -12.09 -12.31 -5.54
CA GLY A 78 -12.41 -12.24 -6.97
C GLY A 78 -11.68 -11.11 -7.69
N GLN A 79 -11.53 -9.94 -7.06
CA GLN A 79 -10.73 -8.85 -7.61
C GLN A 79 -9.25 -9.25 -7.79
N LEU A 80 -8.63 -9.85 -6.77
CA LEU A 80 -7.25 -10.32 -6.85
C LEU A 80 -7.07 -11.33 -7.99
N ASP A 81 -8.06 -12.17 -8.22
CA ASP A 81 -8.02 -13.16 -9.31
C ASP A 81 -8.04 -12.51 -10.68
N GLN A 82 -9.00 -11.60 -10.89
CA GLN A 82 -9.19 -10.90 -12.16
C GLN A 82 -7.95 -10.05 -12.51
N GLU A 83 -7.32 -9.47 -11.50
CA GLU A 83 -6.20 -8.56 -11.67
C GLU A 83 -4.82 -9.23 -11.48
N MET A 84 -4.78 -10.56 -11.35
CA MET A 84 -3.56 -11.31 -11.08
C MET A 84 -2.49 -11.08 -12.17
N GLY A 85 -1.33 -10.61 -11.74
CA GLY A 85 -0.18 -10.29 -12.57
C GLY A 85 -0.33 -9.01 -13.40
N GLN A 86 -1.44 -8.29 -13.30
CA GLN A 86 -1.65 -7.04 -14.06
C GLN A 86 -1.01 -5.85 -13.34
N PRO A 87 -0.40 -4.90 -14.08
CA PRO A 87 0.04 -3.64 -13.50
C PRO A 87 -1.15 -2.79 -13.07
N VAL A 88 -0.91 -1.79 -12.21
CA VAL A 88 -1.91 -0.76 -11.89
C VAL A 88 -2.29 -0.03 -13.19
N PRO A 89 -3.59 0.11 -13.53
CA PRO A 89 -4.00 0.83 -14.72
C PRO A 89 -3.69 2.33 -14.59
N SER A 90 -3.62 3.05 -15.70
CA SER A 90 -3.31 4.49 -15.68
C SER A 90 -4.37 5.35 -14.99
N THR A 91 -5.55 4.78 -14.74
CA THR A 91 -6.63 5.37 -13.93
C THR A 91 -6.38 5.25 -12.42
N GLY A 92 -5.30 4.58 -12.02
CA GLY A 92 -4.90 4.39 -10.63
C GLY A 92 -5.50 3.15 -9.98
N PHE A 93 -5.25 3.03 -8.68
CA PHE A 93 -5.78 1.98 -7.82
C PHE A 93 -6.60 2.63 -6.71
N LYS A 94 -7.59 1.91 -6.16
CA LYS A 94 -8.33 2.36 -4.98
C LYS A 94 -8.09 1.38 -3.85
N ALA A 95 -7.68 1.89 -2.68
CA ALA A 95 -7.47 1.09 -1.49
C ALA A 95 -8.73 0.27 -1.15
N TRP A 96 -8.54 -0.92 -0.59
CA TRP A 96 -9.66 -1.63 0.02
C TRP A 96 -10.18 -0.85 1.23
N PRO A 97 -11.51 -0.76 1.39
CA PRO A 97 -12.14 0.07 2.40
C PRO A 97 -11.93 -0.50 3.80
N THR A 98 -12.14 0.35 4.80
CA THR A 98 -12.25 -0.10 6.19
C THR A 98 -13.58 -0.84 6.39
N VAL A 99 -13.60 -1.77 7.35
CA VAL A 99 -14.83 -2.39 7.83
C VAL A 99 -15.48 -1.49 8.89
N PRO A 100 -16.80 -1.63 9.12
CA PRO A 100 -17.48 -0.91 10.20
C PRO A 100 -16.79 -1.16 11.56
N ALA A 101 -16.70 -0.13 12.42
CA ALA A 101 -16.01 -0.24 13.70
C ALA A 101 -16.59 -1.36 14.61
N SER A 102 -17.88 -1.65 14.47
CA SER A 102 -18.61 -2.72 15.13
C SER A 102 -18.37 -4.12 14.54
N ALA A 103 -17.51 -4.26 13.53
CA ALA A 103 -17.24 -5.53 12.88
C ALA A 103 -16.78 -6.61 13.88
N SER A 104 -17.27 -7.83 13.66
CA SER A 104 -16.84 -9.03 14.37
C SER A 104 -15.37 -9.34 14.08
N PRO A 105 -14.72 -10.23 14.87
CA PRO A 105 -13.37 -10.71 14.53
C PRO A 105 -13.26 -11.24 13.10
N VAL A 106 -14.28 -11.97 12.61
CA VAL A 106 -14.33 -12.44 11.21
C VAL A 106 -14.20 -11.28 10.22
N GLY A 107 -14.95 -10.19 10.44
CA GLY A 107 -14.86 -8.99 9.62
C GLY A 107 -13.48 -8.31 9.67
N LEU A 108 -12.84 -8.26 10.84
CA LEU A 108 -11.51 -7.67 10.99
C LEU A 108 -10.43 -8.43 10.21
N PHE A 109 -10.63 -9.73 9.96
CA PHE A 109 -9.72 -10.58 9.19
C PHE A 109 -10.20 -10.89 7.77
N ALA A 110 -11.40 -10.43 7.35
CA ALA A 110 -11.97 -10.79 6.05
C ALA A 110 -11.02 -10.49 4.88
N ALA A 111 -10.44 -9.29 4.85
CA ALA A 111 -9.45 -8.92 3.83
C ALA A 111 -8.15 -9.74 3.94
N ALA A 112 -7.71 -10.10 5.15
CA ALA A 112 -6.52 -10.95 5.33
C ALA A 112 -6.75 -12.36 4.79
N TRP A 113 -7.95 -12.91 4.95
CA TRP A 113 -8.32 -14.20 4.37
C TRP A 113 -8.44 -14.15 2.85
N ALA A 114 -8.98 -13.06 2.27
CA ALA A 114 -8.97 -12.86 0.83
C ALA A 114 -7.54 -12.84 0.27
N LEU A 115 -6.62 -12.12 0.91
CA LEU A 115 -5.19 -12.11 0.51
C LEU A 115 -4.58 -13.52 0.62
N LEU A 116 -4.77 -14.19 1.75
CA LEU A 116 -4.18 -15.51 2.00
C LEU A 116 -4.69 -16.58 1.03
N ALA A 117 -5.95 -16.51 0.61
CA ALA A 117 -6.54 -17.42 -0.38
C ALA A 117 -5.83 -17.32 -1.76
N HIS A 118 -5.33 -16.15 -2.13
CA HIS A 118 -4.64 -15.94 -3.40
C HIS A 118 -3.13 -16.18 -3.35
N LEU A 119 -2.54 -16.34 -2.16
CA LEU A 119 -1.10 -16.49 -2.01
C LEU A 119 -0.52 -17.67 -2.83
N PRO A 120 -1.10 -18.88 -2.86
CA PRO A 120 -0.56 -19.96 -3.68
C PRO A 120 -0.45 -19.60 -5.17
N ARG A 121 -1.49 -18.95 -5.72
CA ARG A 121 -1.52 -18.51 -7.12
C ARG A 121 -0.50 -17.41 -7.40
N LEU A 122 -0.28 -16.50 -6.45
CA LEU A 122 0.80 -15.50 -6.52
C LEU A 122 2.18 -16.18 -6.56
N LEU A 123 2.42 -17.16 -5.69
CA LEU A 123 3.71 -17.86 -5.64
C LEU A 123 3.97 -18.64 -6.95
N GLU A 124 2.94 -19.23 -7.56
CA GLU A 124 3.04 -19.81 -8.90
C GLU A 124 3.39 -18.77 -9.97
N LEU A 125 2.74 -17.60 -9.94
CA LEU A 125 3.06 -16.49 -10.84
C LEU A 125 4.54 -16.08 -10.67
N HIS A 126 4.98 -15.87 -9.44
CA HIS A 126 6.36 -15.51 -9.11
C HIS A 126 7.36 -16.54 -9.61
N ALA A 127 7.09 -17.83 -9.39
CA ALA A 127 7.92 -18.92 -9.89
C ALA A 127 7.99 -18.93 -11.43
N LYS A 128 6.85 -18.80 -12.12
CA LYS A 128 6.79 -18.72 -13.59
C LYS A 128 7.57 -17.53 -14.16
N ARG A 129 7.59 -16.41 -13.43
CA ARG A 129 8.27 -15.17 -13.79
C ARG A 129 9.76 -15.18 -13.40
N GLY A 130 10.22 -16.17 -12.65
CA GLY A 130 11.60 -16.23 -12.16
C GLY A 130 11.89 -15.21 -11.04
N VAL A 131 10.88 -14.83 -10.27
CA VAL A 131 11.04 -13.99 -9.08
C VAL A 131 11.71 -14.81 -7.97
N PRO A 132 12.84 -14.36 -7.39
CA PRO A 132 13.48 -15.06 -6.29
C PRO A 132 12.55 -15.24 -5.09
N GLU A 133 12.65 -16.37 -4.41
CA GLU A 133 11.85 -16.65 -3.21
C GLU A 133 12.01 -15.57 -2.14
N SER A 134 13.24 -15.06 -1.95
CA SER A 134 13.49 -13.96 -0.99
C SER A 134 12.71 -12.69 -1.30
N VAL A 135 12.50 -12.36 -2.58
CA VAL A 135 11.68 -11.22 -3.00
C VAL A 135 10.20 -11.51 -2.76
N SER A 136 9.77 -12.75 -3.02
CA SER A 136 8.40 -13.18 -2.73
C SER A 136 8.08 -13.07 -1.24
N ILE A 137 8.96 -13.57 -0.37
CA ILE A 137 8.83 -13.48 1.10
C ILE A 137 8.77 -12.02 1.54
N ALA A 138 9.72 -11.18 1.11
CA ALA A 138 9.75 -9.77 1.48
C ALA A 138 8.43 -9.08 1.08
N THR A 139 7.99 -9.31 -0.15
CA THR A 139 6.75 -8.74 -0.70
C THR A 139 5.52 -9.16 0.11
N VAL A 140 5.34 -10.44 0.44
CA VAL A 140 4.12 -10.88 1.15
C VAL A 140 4.18 -10.69 2.67
N SER A 141 5.37 -10.47 3.23
CA SER A 141 5.57 -10.07 4.64
C SER A 141 4.86 -8.77 5.01
N ALA A 142 4.44 -8.00 4.00
CA ALA A 142 3.47 -6.93 4.08
C ALA A 142 2.25 -7.23 4.94
N LEU A 143 1.71 -8.45 4.87
CA LEU A 143 0.54 -8.85 5.65
C LEU A 143 0.84 -8.84 7.15
N GLY A 144 1.95 -9.45 7.56
CA GLY A 144 2.41 -9.39 8.95
C GLY A 144 2.65 -7.96 9.44
N GLY A 145 3.29 -7.12 8.60
CA GLY A 145 3.55 -5.71 8.91
C GLY A 145 2.27 -4.88 9.12
N VAL A 146 1.27 -5.03 8.25
CA VAL A 146 0.00 -4.30 8.39
C VAL A 146 -0.83 -4.80 9.57
N MET A 147 -0.80 -6.10 9.88
CA MET A 147 -1.48 -6.65 11.06
C MET A 147 -0.86 -6.15 12.37
N ALA A 148 0.48 -6.10 12.44
CA ALA A 148 1.18 -5.54 13.59
C ALA A 148 0.82 -4.05 13.79
N THR A 149 0.79 -3.28 12.70
CA THR A 149 0.42 -1.85 12.72
C THR A 149 -1.04 -1.66 13.14
N HIS A 150 -1.95 -2.46 12.59
CA HIS A 150 -3.36 -2.44 12.96
C HIS A 150 -3.55 -2.68 14.46
N ARG A 151 -2.87 -3.70 15.02
CA ARG A 151 -2.91 -3.99 16.46
C ARG A 151 -2.35 -2.84 17.28
N GLN A 152 -1.22 -2.26 16.88
CA GLN A 152 -0.60 -1.15 17.58
C GLN A 152 -1.51 0.09 17.64
N ILE A 153 -2.18 0.42 16.53
CA ILE A 153 -3.01 1.63 16.42
C ILE A 153 -4.38 1.44 17.05
N THR A 154 -5.01 0.29 16.84
CA THR A 154 -6.43 0.06 17.19
C THR A 154 -6.62 -0.73 18.47
N GLY A 155 -5.56 -1.37 18.98
CA GLY A 155 -5.62 -2.33 20.08
C GLY A 155 -6.26 -3.67 19.71
N ARG A 156 -6.68 -3.88 18.45
CA ARG A 156 -7.38 -5.09 17.98
C ARG A 156 -6.56 -5.83 16.94
N ALA A 157 -6.61 -7.16 16.98
CA ALA A 157 -6.06 -7.98 15.90
C ALA A 157 -6.87 -7.81 14.61
N GLY A 158 -6.22 -7.91 13.46
CA GLY A 158 -6.88 -7.80 12.16
C GLY A 158 -6.17 -6.85 11.21
N VAL A 159 -6.88 -6.51 10.14
CA VAL A 159 -6.48 -5.51 9.14
C VAL A 159 -7.62 -4.54 8.80
N GLY A 160 -8.85 -4.87 9.18
CA GLY A 160 -10.05 -4.24 8.64
C GLY A 160 -10.30 -2.79 9.06
N LEU A 161 -9.72 -2.27 10.14
CA LEU A 161 -9.98 -0.87 10.57
C LEU A 161 -9.01 0.14 9.93
N MET A 162 -8.22 -0.29 8.93
CA MET A 162 -7.35 0.58 8.14
C MET A 162 -7.56 0.31 6.65
N TYR A 163 -7.46 1.35 5.83
CA TYR A 163 -7.44 1.17 4.38
C TYR A 163 -6.23 0.34 3.97
N LEU A 164 -6.44 -0.62 3.06
CA LEU A 164 -5.34 -1.46 2.55
C LEU A 164 -4.97 -1.06 1.13
N TRP A 165 -3.85 -0.36 1.01
CA TRP A 165 -3.29 0.01 -0.29
C TRP A 165 -2.27 -1.02 -0.79
N GLY A 166 -1.23 -1.29 0.00
CA GLY A 166 -0.12 -2.16 -0.38
C GLY A 166 -0.48 -3.64 -0.51
N PRO A 167 -1.08 -4.28 0.52
CA PRO A 167 -1.31 -5.73 0.49
C PRO A 167 -2.07 -6.24 -0.74
N PRO A 168 -3.18 -5.62 -1.19
CA PRO A 168 -3.85 -6.08 -2.42
C PRO A 168 -2.96 -6.02 -3.66
N LEU A 169 -2.12 -4.98 -3.81
CA LEU A 169 -1.19 -4.85 -4.93
C LEU A 169 -0.08 -5.91 -4.89
N ARG A 170 0.43 -6.21 -3.69
CA ARG A 170 1.46 -7.23 -3.47
C ARG A 170 0.93 -8.63 -3.75
N PHE A 171 -0.27 -8.93 -3.27
CA PHE A 171 -0.89 -10.24 -3.41
C PHE A 171 -1.45 -10.53 -4.81
N ARG A 172 -1.49 -9.53 -5.70
CA ARG A 172 -1.76 -9.71 -7.13
C ARG A 172 -0.51 -9.63 -8.03
N GLY A 173 0.68 -9.48 -7.46
CA GLY A 173 1.93 -9.38 -8.24
C GLY A 173 2.08 -8.05 -9.00
N ALA A 174 1.53 -6.97 -8.46
CA ALA A 174 1.72 -5.61 -8.98
C ALA A 174 2.79 -4.84 -8.21
N ASP A 175 3.03 -5.14 -6.94
CA ASP A 175 4.02 -4.46 -6.07
C ASP A 175 5.03 -5.45 -5.50
N TYR A 176 6.31 -5.05 -5.45
CA TYR A 176 7.44 -5.88 -5.03
C TYR A 176 8.37 -5.13 -4.09
N GLU A 177 8.77 -5.77 -2.99
CA GLU A 177 9.83 -5.26 -2.11
C GLU A 177 11.19 -5.71 -2.63
N ILE A 178 12.06 -4.76 -3.02
CA ILE A 178 13.39 -5.04 -3.58
C ILE A 178 14.43 -4.17 -2.88
N GLY A 179 15.07 -4.71 -1.84
CA GLY A 179 16.15 -4.02 -1.14
C GLY A 179 15.62 -2.91 -0.22
N ARG A 180 15.84 -1.64 -0.56
CA ARG A 180 15.44 -0.49 0.29
C ARG A 180 14.05 0.07 -0.05
N HIS A 181 13.49 -0.29 -1.19
CA HIS A 181 12.24 0.27 -1.70
C HIS A 181 11.28 -0.82 -2.12
N ASP A 182 10.01 -0.40 -2.22
CA ASP A 182 9.00 -1.18 -2.93
C ASP A 182 8.74 -0.54 -4.29
N PHE A 183 8.34 -1.36 -5.24
CA PHE A 183 8.10 -0.96 -6.61
C PHE A 183 6.75 -1.50 -7.09
N THR A 184 5.79 -0.61 -7.29
CA THR A 184 4.52 -0.92 -7.94
C THR A 184 4.64 -0.72 -9.45
N ARG A 185 4.36 -1.77 -10.22
CA ARG A 185 4.15 -1.73 -11.67
C ARG A 185 2.88 -0.95 -11.98
N ALA A 186 2.99 0.08 -12.82
CA ALA A 186 1.85 0.90 -13.24
C ALA A 186 1.93 1.29 -14.72
N GLN A 187 0.78 1.45 -15.35
CA GLN A 187 0.67 2.00 -16.69
C GLN A 187 0.77 3.53 -16.65
N LEU A 188 1.58 4.08 -17.56
CA LEU A 188 1.59 5.50 -17.87
C LEU A 188 0.55 5.76 -18.95
N GLY A 189 -0.49 6.52 -18.62
CA GLY A 189 -1.51 6.94 -19.58
C GLY A 189 -1.29 8.36 -20.09
N LEU A 190 -1.51 8.57 -21.38
CA LEU A 190 -1.71 9.88 -22.01
C LEU A 190 -3.12 9.94 -22.64
N GLY A 191 -3.47 11.05 -23.28
CA GLY A 191 -4.83 11.31 -23.77
C GLY A 191 -5.36 10.31 -24.82
N ASP A 192 -4.49 9.51 -25.44
CA ASP A 192 -4.80 8.49 -26.43
C ASP A 192 -4.63 7.05 -25.93
N GLY A 193 -4.37 6.86 -24.62
CA GLY A 193 -4.32 5.54 -23.98
C GLY A 193 -3.03 5.28 -23.22
N VAL A 194 -2.68 4.00 -23.07
CA VAL A 194 -1.44 3.58 -22.39
C VAL A 194 -0.24 3.90 -23.28
N SER A 195 0.69 4.70 -22.78
CA SER A 195 1.88 5.19 -23.50
C SER A 195 3.18 4.66 -22.92
N GLY A 196 3.15 3.89 -21.84
CA GLY A 196 4.33 3.30 -21.23
C GLY A 196 4.04 2.56 -19.93
N HIS A 197 5.09 2.03 -19.31
CA HIS A 197 5.04 1.37 -18.01
C HIS A 197 6.05 2.01 -17.08
N VAL A 198 5.65 2.27 -15.83
CA VAL A 198 6.49 2.88 -14.82
C VAL A 198 6.55 2.00 -13.59
N LEU A 199 7.63 2.16 -12.83
CA LEU A 199 7.72 1.64 -11.48
C LEU A 199 7.52 2.78 -10.50
N MET A 200 6.40 2.77 -9.80
CA MET A 200 6.14 3.66 -8.68
C MET A 200 6.97 3.18 -7.50
N MET A 201 7.94 4.00 -7.11
CA MET A 201 8.84 3.75 -5.99
C MET A 201 8.19 4.20 -4.69
N HIS A 202 8.19 3.31 -3.71
CA HIS A 202 7.73 3.57 -2.35
C HIS A 202 8.88 3.38 -1.36
N ILE A 203 8.83 4.13 -0.25
CA ILE A 203 9.90 4.13 0.77
C ILE A 203 9.32 3.54 2.06
N PRO A 204 9.57 2.25 2.36
CA PRO A 204 9.20 1.66 3.64
C PRO A 204 9.89 2.40 4.79
N PRO A 205 9.24 2.51 5.96
CA PRO A 205 9.78 3.19 7.14
C PRO A 205 10.80 2.32 7.90
N ILE A 206 11.68 1.63 7.16
CA ILE A 206 12.70 0.72 7.72
C ILE A 206 14.09 1.35 7.63
N GLY A 207 14.68 1.63 8.79
CA GLY A 207 16.04 2.16 8.87
C GLY A 207 16.27 3.47 8.10
N PRO A 208 17.52 3.93 8.01
CA PRO A 208 17.85 5.14 7.27
C PRO A 208 17.60 4.96 5.76
N LEU A 209 17.23 6.05 5.09
CA LEU A 209 17.22 6.15 3.63
C LEU A 209 18.66 6.29 3.10
N ASP A 210 19.46 5.24 3.29
CA ASP A 210 20.85 5.20 2.84
C ASP A 210 20.92 5.32 1.30
N ALA A 211 21.83 6.19 0.83
CA ALA A 211 21.93 6.51 -0.59
C ALA A 211 22.36 5.30 -1.43
N GLN A 212 23.35 4.52 -0.97
CA GLN A 212 23.85 3.37 -1.72
C GLN A 212 22.84 2.22 -1.73
N ALA A 213 22.18 1.95 -0.61
CA ALA A 213 21.11 0.95 -0.54
C ALA A 213 19.94 1.32 -1.47
N SER A 214 19.57 2.61 -1.49
CA SER A 214 18.55 3.16 -2.37
C SER A 214 18.94 3.04 -3.85
N GLU A 215 20.18 3.36 -4.22
CA GLU A 215 20.68 3.22 -5.59
C GLU A 215 20.73 1.76 -6.06
N ARG A 216 21.25 0.86 -5.22
CA ARG A 216 21.28 -0.58 -5.50
C ARG A 216 19.88 -1.17 -5.68
N SER A 217 18.94 -0.76 -4.84
CA SER A 217 17.53 -1.17 -4.92
C SER A 217 16.91 -0.79 -6.26
N VAL A 218 17.11 0.46 -6.72
CA VAL A 218 16.64 0.92 -8.03
C VAL A 218 17.29 0.16 -9.19
N ALA A 219 18.61 -0.01 -9.16
CA ALA A 219 19.32 -0.74 -10.22
C ALA A 219 18.84 -2.20 -10.31
N THR A 220 18.69 -2.86 -9.15
CA THR A 220 18.17 -4.23 -9.07
C THR A 220 16.75 -4.32 -9.62
N ALA A 221 15.89 -3.36 -9.29
CA ALA A 221 14.53 -3.31 -9.83
C ALA A 221 14.52 -3.17 -11.36
N ALA A 222 15.30 -2.24 -11.92
CA ALA A 222 15.37 -2.04 -13.37
C ALA A 222 15.76 -3.32 -14.12
N GLU A 223 16.80 -4.01 -13.65
CA GLU A 223 17.24 -5.28 -14.23
C GLU A 223 16.24 -6.41 -14.04
N SER A 224 15.57 -6.45 -12.88
CA SER A 224 14.65 -7.53 -12.54
C SER A 224 13.36 -7.43 -13.31
N PHE A 225 12.74 -6.25 -13.40
CA PHE A 225 11.49 -6.07 -14.14
C PHE A 225 11.68 -6.25 -15.65
N ALA A 226 12.85 -5.90 -16.21
CA ALA A 226 13.18 -6.23 -17.60
C ALA A 226 13.21 -7.75 -17.88
N ARG A 227 13.47 -8.58 -16.86
CA ARG A 227 13.44 -10.05 -16.97
C ARG A 227 12.10 -10.67 -16.62
N TRP A 228 11.47 -10.21 -15.54
CA TRP A 228 10.21 -10.77 -15.04
C TRP A 228 9.04 -10.39 -15.94
N TYR A 229 9.04 -9.15 -16.46
CA TYR A 229 7.95 -8.59 -17.26
C TYR A 229 8.49 -7.89 -18.52
N PRO A 230 9.14 -8.64 -19.44
CA PRO A 230 9.68 -8.08 -20.67
C PRO A 230 8.62 -7.44 -21.57
N GLU A 231 7.35 -7.81 -21.40
CA GLU A 231 6.20 -7.21 -22.09
C GLU A 231 5.83 -5.81 -21.58
N GLU A 232 6.40 -5.37 -20.45
CA GLU A 232 6.19 -4.06 -19.84
C GLU A 232 7.50 -3.27 -19.78
N PRO A 233 7.99 -2.78 -20.94
CA PRO A 233 9.27 -2.06 -21.00
C PRO A 233 9.23 -0.81 -20.12
N LEU A 234 10.20 -0.73 -19.21
CA LEU A 234 10.29 0.32 -18.20
C LEU A 234 10.56 1.69 -18.83
N THR A 235 9.58 2.57 -18.76
CA THR A 235 9.68 3.97 -19.19
C THR A 235 10.35 4.85 -18.15
N ALA A 236 10.02 4.68 -16.87
CA ALA A 236 10.56 5.51 -15.80
C ALA A 236 10.34 4.93 -14.40
N PHE A 237 11.13 5.43 -13.44
CA PHE A 237 10.79 5.35 -12.02
C PHE A 237 10.10 6.65 -11.59
N VAL A 238 8.97 6.52 -10.90
CA VAL A 238 8.17 7.64 -10.42
C VAL A 238 8.05 7.53 -8.91
N CYS A 239 8.15 8.63 -8.18
CA CYS A 239 7.91 8.66 -6.74
C CYS A 239 6.98 9.82 -6.44
N THR A 240 5.94 9.59 -5.64
CA THR A 240 5.09 10.62 -5.06
C THR A 240 5.20 10.53 -3.55
N SER A 241 5.71 11.58 -2.92
CA SER A 241 5.93 11.57 -1.46
C SER A 241 6.17 12.98 -0.93
N TRP A 242 5.80 13.21 0.33
CA TRP A 242 6.27 14.35 1.14
C TRP A 242 7.81 14.47 1.14
N LEU A 243 8.54 13.35 1.01
CA LEU A 243 10.00 13.33 0.94
C LEU A 243 10.54 14.12 -0.25
N LEU A 244 9.71 14.39 -1.26
CA LEU A 244 10.09 15.15 -2.46
C LEU A 244 9.75 16.64 -2.38
N ASP A 245 9.25 17.14 -1.24
CA ASP A 245 8.99 18.57 -1.05
C ASP A 245 10.29 19.40 -0.97
N PRO A 246 10.56 20.31 -1.92
CA PRO A 246 11.72 21.19 -1.86
C PRO A 246 11.75 22.09 -0.63
N GLN A 247 10.60 22.39 0.00
CA GLN A 247 10.53 23.21 1.21
C GLN A 247 11.35 22.62 2.36
N LEU A 248 11.60 21.30 2.35
CA LEU A 248 12.43 20.62 3.34
C LEU A 248 13.88 21.15 3.34
N ALA A 249 14.37 21.68 2.22
CA ALA A 249 15.72 22.23 2.11
C ALA A 249 15.92 23.52 2.92
N GLU A 250 14.85 24.21 3.32
CA GLU A 250 14.93 25.37 4.22
C GLU A 250 15.34 24.96 5.65
N TYR A 251 15.12 23.69 6.02
CA TYR A 251 15.26 23.20 7.39
C TYR A 251 16.31 22.10 7.55
N LEU A 252 16.45 21.23 6.53
CA LEU A 252 17.34 20.09 6.57
C LEU A 252 18.72 20.44 6.03
N ARG A 253 19.75 19.78 6.59
CA ARG A 253 21.11 19.96 6.09
C ARG A 253 21.24 19.45 4.65
N PRO A 254 22.08 20.10 3.81
CA PRO A 254 22.30 19.68 2.41
C PRO A 254 22.82 18.25 2.23
N ASP A 255 23.42 17.67 3.27
CA ASP A 255 23.97 16.31 3.30
C ASP A 255 23.02 15.28 3.93
N SER A 256 21.82 15.67 4.36
CA SER A 256 20.83 14.73 4.89
C SER A 256 20.34 13.75 3.83
N ASN A 257 19.96 12.53 4.26
CA ASN A 257 19.50 11.47 3.36
C ASN A 257 18.30 11.88 2.52
N ILE A 258 17.36 12.63 3.09
CA ILE A 258 16.17 13.15 2.39
C ILE A 258 16.61 14.08 1.25
N ILE A 259 17.46 15.06 1.52
CA ILE A 259 17.92 16.02 0.50
C ILE A 259 18.75 15.31 -0.59
N ARG A 260 19.58 14.32 -0.23
CA ARG A 260 20.31 13.51 -1.22
C ARG A 260 19.37 12.71 -2.11
N PHE A 261 18.32 12.11 -1.53
CA PHE A 261 17.30 11.39 -2.27
C PHE A 261 16.54 12.31 -3.23
N GLN A 262 16.08 13.47 -2.77
CA GLN A 262 15.38 14.47 -3.58
C GLN A 262 16.15 14.87 -4.83
N ARG A 263 17.46 15.09 -4.72
CA ARG A 263 18.32 15.53 -5.83
C ARG A 263 18.40 14.55 -7.00
N ARG A 264 17.97 13.30 -6.80
CA ARG A 264 17.90 12.28 -7.84
C ARG A 264 16.68 12.40 -8.73
N PHE A 265 15.73 13.29 -8.43
CA PHE A 265 14.47 13.42 -9.17
C PHE A 265 14.38 14.74 -9.96
N ASN A 266 13.70 14.66 -11.10
CA ASN A 266 13.12 15.80 -11.78
C ASN A 266 11.67 15.92 -11.29
N LEU A 267 11.37 17.00 -10.57
CA LEU A 267 10.02 17.22 -10.04
C LEU A 267 9.08 17.66 -11.15
N LEU A 268 7.89 17.07 -11.15
CA LEU A 268 6.79 17.58 -11.96
C LEU A 268 6.24 18.88 -11.33
N PRO A 269 5.55 19.72 -12.12
CA PRO A 269 4.79 20.83 -11.59
C PRO A 269 3.87 20.36 -10.46
N LEU A 270 3.82 21.14 -9.38
CA LEU A 270 2.85 20.89 -8.31
C LEU A 270 1.45 21.12 -8.87
N VAL A 271 0.62 20.09 -8.82
CA VAL A 271 -0.83 20.24 -8.96
C VAL A 271 -1.35 20.54 -7.57
N PRO A 272 -2.01 21.70 -7.33
CA PRO A 272 -2.56 22.01 -6.03
C PRO A 272 -3.55 20.91 -5.60
N PRO A 273 -3.41 20.36 -4.38
CA PRO A 273 -4.36 19.37 -3.89
C PRO A 273 -5.71 20.05 -3.61
N ASP A 274 -6.79 19.28 -3.66
CA ASP A 274 -8.12 19.74 -3.25
C ASP A 274 -8.14 20.09 -1.75
N ASP A 275 -7.35 19.37 -0.95
CA ASP A 275 -7.12 19.64 0.47
C ASP A 275 -5.66 20.10 0.71
N PRO A 276 -5.42 21.38 1.01
CA PRO A 276 -4.09 21.91 1.31
C PRO A 276 -3.36 21.21 2.46
N ALA A 277 -4.08 20.61 3.40
CA ALA A 277 -3.51 19.94 4.57
C ALA A 277 -3.20 18.45 4.35
N GLU A 278 -3.40 17.93 3.13
CA GLU A 278 -3.10 16.53 2.81
C GLU A 278 -1.63 16.17 3.05
N GLY A 279 -0.71 16.98 2.54
CA GLY A 279 0.73 16.75 2.73
C GLY A 279 1.18 16.87 4.18
N ASP A 280 0.51 17.71 4.99
CA ASP A 280 0.79 17.82 6.42
C ASP A 280 0.46 16.51 7.15
N ARG A 281 -0.75 15.99 6.92
CA ARG A 281 -1.20 14.73 7.51
C ARG A 281 -0.34 13.56 7.04
N GLU A 282 0.09 13.56 5.78
CA GLU A 282 1.00 12.53 5.27
C GLU A 282 2.36 12.57 5.95
N LEU A 283 2.98 13.76 6.07
CA LEU A 283 4.27 13.91 6.76
C LEU A 283 4.16 13.56 8.25
N MET A 284 3.07 13.93 8.93
CA MET A 284 2.84 13.53 10.32
C MET A 284 2.76 12.01 10.47
N ARG A 285 1.97 11.34 9.63
CA ARG A 285 1.75 9.90 9.67
C ARG A 285 2.98 9.09 9.25
N LEU A 286 3.57 9.44 8.11
CA LEU A 286 4.61 8.64 7.46
C LEU A 286 6.03 9.12 7.78
N GLY A 287 6.23 10.41 8.04
CA GLY A 287 7.55 10.97 8.35
C GLY A 287 7.82 11.07 9.84
N LEU A 288 6.82 11.46 10.64
CA LEU A 288 6.97 11.57 12.10
C LEU A 288 6.48 10.33 12.84
N HIS A 289 5.74 9.44 12.19
CA HIS A 289 5.11 8.26 12.78
C HIS A 289 4.19 8.60 13.96
N LEU A 290 3.45 9.70 13.82
CA LEU A 290 2.49 10.16 14.83
C LEU A 290 1.05 9.91 14.36
N PRO A 291 0.11 9.63 15.29
CA PRO A 291 -1.31 9.63 14.98
C PRO A 291 -1.75 10.98 14.42
N VAL A 292 -2.57 10.96 13.38
CA VAL A 292 -3.17 12.17 12.79
C VAL A 292 -4.52 12.42 13.49
N PRO A 293 -4.76 13.62 14.06
CA PRO A 293 -6.04 13.91 14.71
C PRO A 293 -7.20 14.02 13.72
N ASP A 294 -8.41 13.71 14.20
CA ASP A 294 -9.67 13.90 13.47
C ASP A 294 -10.05 15.39 13.47
N GLY A 295 -9.32 16.20 12.71
CA GLY A 295 -9.54 17.65 12.65
C GLY A 295 -8.36 18.43 12.08
N PRO A 296 -8.45 19.77 12.07
CA PRO A 296 -7.35 20.61 11.63
C PRO A 296 -6.16 20.47 12.59
N LEU A 297 -4.95 20.54 12.03
CA LEU A 297 -3.70 20.57 12.77
C LEU A 297 -3.50 21.95 13.42
N ASN A 298 -4.23 22.18 14.50
CA ASN A 298 -4.19 23.43 15.27
C ASN A 298 -3.00 23.48 16.25
N ASP A 299 -2.83 24.60 16.95
CA ASP A 299 -1.72 24.81 17.90
C ASP A 299 -1.66 23.73 19.00
N GLU A 300 -2.81 23.24 19.46
CA GLU A 300 -2.87 22.16 20.45
C GLU A 300 -2.31 20.85 19.89
N ALA A 301 -2.70 20.48 18.67
CA ALA A 301 -2.17 19.29 17.99
C ALA A 301 -0.66 19.43 17.73
N LEU A 302 -0.20 20.61 17.32
CA LEU A 302 1.22 20.87 17.05
C LEU A 302 2.08 20.85 18.33
N ALA A 303 1.52 21.27 19.47
CA ALA A 303 2.20 21.21 20.76
C ALA A 303 2.54 19.77 21.20
N GLN A 304 1.82 18.76 20.67
CA GLN A 304 2.08 17.35 20.96
C GLN A 304 3.20 16.74 20.11
N VAL A 305 3.66 17.43 19.07
CA VAL A 305 4.73 16.92 18.20
C VAL A 305 6.08 17.00 18.93
N PRO A 306 6.78 15.87 19.19
CA PRO A 306 8.05 15.88 19.91
C PRO A 306 9.08 16.76 19.18
N GLN A 307 9.90 17.54 19.88
CA GLN A 307 10.85 18.48 19.24
C GLN A 307 12.29 17.93 19.14
N THR A 308 12.45 16.60 19.17
CA THR A 308 13.77 15.94 19.32
C THR A 308 14.62 15.97 18.06
N THR A 309 14.00 15.80 16.88
CA THR A 309 14.69 15.75 15.59
C THR A 309 14.51 17.06 14.82
N THR A 310 15.43 17.34 13.87
CA THR A 310 15.30 18.51 12.99
C THR A 310 14.02 18.45 12.17
N LEU A 311 13.61 17.27 11.70
CA LEU A 311 12.37 17.12 10.91
C LEU A 311 11.13 17.48 11.73
N GLN A 312 11.06 17.04 13.00
CA GLN A 312 9.93 17.39 13.86
C GLN A 312 9.85 18.90 14.13
N ARG A 313 10.99 19.55 14.42
CA ARG A 313 11.04 21.01 14.61
C ARG A 313 10.67 21.76 13.33
N ALA A 314 11.13 21.27 12.18
CA ALA A 314 10.80 21.82 10.86
C ALA A 314 9.29 21.75 10.61
N TYR A 315 8.68 20.59 10.88
CA TYR A 315 7.24 20.37 10.70
C TYR A 315 6.40 21.42 11.43
N VAL A 316 6.63 21.55 12.75
CA VAL A 316 5.91 22.52 13.60
C VAL A 316 6.19 23.97 13.18
N THR A 317 7.45 24.31 12.93
CA THR A 317 7.83 25.67 12.51
C THR A 317 7.17 26.07 11.19
N HIS A 318 7.09 25.14 10.23
CA HIS A 318 6.48 25.38 8.93
C HIS A 318 4.98 25.66 9.05
N LEU A 319 4.27 24.83 9.82
CA LEU A 319 2.83 24.98 10.03
C LEU A 319 2.48 26.26 10.81
N HIS A 320 3.24 26.62 11.85
CA HIS A 320 3.05 27.91 12.54
C HIS A 320 3.31 29.14 11.66
N SER A 321 4.06 28.99 10.55
CA SER A 321 4.24 30.06 9.56
C SER A 321 3.05 30.22 8.60
N GLY A 322 1.98 29.44 8.77
CA GLY A 322 0.81 29.43 7.88
C GLY A 322 1.07 28.76 6.52
N ARG A 323 2.12 27.94 6.43
CA ARG A 323 2.50 27.19 5.22
C ARG A 323 2.11 25.72 5.37
N HIS A 324 2.05 25.01 4.24
CA HIS A 324 1.68 23.60 4.17
C HIS A 324 2.75 22.78 3.46
N TRP A 325 3.03 21.60 3.99
CA TRP A 325 3.85 20.58 3.33
C TRP A 325 3.11 19.98 2.16
N GLN A 326 3.86 19.61 1.12
CA GLN A 326 3.31 19.18 -0.15
C GLN A 326 3.78 17.77 -0.51
N ASN A 327 2.85 16.94 -0.97
CA ASN A 327 3.20 15.74 -1.70
C ASN A 327 3.69 16.11 -3.10
N ARG A 328 4.92 15.71 -3.44
CA ARG A 328 5.50 16.00 -4.75
C ARG A 328 5.73 14.74 -5.52
N THR A 329 5.43 14.81 -6.81
CA THR A 329 5.74 13.76 -7.78
C THR A 329 7.04 14.09 -8.51
N GLY A 330 7.96 13.14 -8.55
CA GLY A 330 9.21 13.23 -9.27
C GLY A 330 9.46 12.02 -10.14
N ILE A 331 10.09 12.26 -11.29
CA ILE A 331 10.64 11.21 -12.15
C ILE A 331 12.13 11.07 -11.83
N LEU A 332 12.59 9.86 -11.55
CA LEU A 332 14.00 9.63 -11.26
C LEU A 332 14.85 10.02 -12.47
N ARG A 333 15.89 10.83 -12.25
CA ARG A 333 16.88 11.18 -13.26
C ARG A 333 17.61 9.91 -13.67
N SER A 334 17.50 9.54 -14.94
CA SER A 334 18.39 8.55 -15.52
C SER A 334 19.54 9.26 -16.25
N GLY A 335 20.72 8.66 -16.21
CA GLY A 335 21.73 8.85 -17.26
C GLY A 335 21.53 7.88 -18.43
N LEU A 336 20.39 7.18 -18.46
CA LEU A 336 20.07 6.21 -19.50
C LEU A 336 19.55 6.98 -20.71
N PRO A 337 20.16 6.81 -21.90
CA PRO A 337 19.50 7.24 -23.13
C PRO A 337 18.25 6.37 -23.26
N TRP A 338 17.07 6.96 -23.08
CA TRP A 338 15.81 6.29 -23.38
C TRP A 338 15.76 6.15 -24.91
N THR A 339 16.25 5.01 -25.42
CA THR A 339 16.19 4.63 -26.83
C THR A 339 14.85 4.01 -27.14
#